data_AF-A0A447CR38-F1
#
_entry.id   AF-A0A447CR38-F1
#
_cell.length_a   1.000
_cell.length_b   1.000
_cell.length_c   1.000
_cell.angle_alpha   90.00
_cell.angle_beta   90.00
_cell.angle_gamma   90.00
#
_symmetry.space_group_name_H-M   'P 1'
#
loop_
_entity.id
_entity.type
_entity.pdbx_description
1 polymer ?
#
loop_
_entity_poly.entity_id
_entity_poly.type
_entity_poly.pdbx_seq_one_letter_code
_entity_poly.pdbx_strand_id
1 'polypeptide(L)'
;MGPSRAAPAIDRRALLRGGAGLAGAGLATIALVPIPAAPALAAAPGAVAAPGTVAAAIRALIGDAEPVDGGIVLHAPEAAENGAVVPLTVAVDSPMTVADHVRAIHIVATANPTPDVATYRLGPANGRAQVTLRMRLAAKQTVVVLAELSTGTVRRAAVVIDVKVGGCLS
;
A
#
# COMPACT_ATOMS: atom_id res chain seq x y z
N MET A 1 -24.98 29.84 -39.94
CA MET A 1 -25.17 30.72 -38.78
C MET A 1 -26.08 30.00 -37.78
N GLY A 2 -25.49 29.28 -36.83
CA GLY A 2 -26.19 28.64 -35.73
C GLY A 2 -25.42 28.95 -34.45
N PRO A 3 -26.06 29.47 -33.39
CA PRO A 3 -25.33 30.00 -32.24
C PRO A 3 -24.75 28.88 -31.37
N SER A 4 -23.44 28.99 -31.12
CA SER A 4 -22.68 28.29 -30.09
C SER A 4 -23.31 28.54 -28.70
N ARG A 5 -23.79 27.48 -28.05
CA ARG A 5 -24.24 27.54 -26.65
C ARG A 5 -23.05 27.33 -25.72
N ALA A 6 -22.58 28.41 -25.13
CA ALA A 6 -21.65 28.38 -24.00
C ALA A 6 -22.30 27.71 -22.78
N ALA A 7 -21.62 26.75 -22.17
CA ALA A 7 -22.04 26.15 -20.90
C ALA A 7 -21.73 27.12 -19.73
N PRO A 8 -22.61 27.28 -18.73
CA PRO A 8 -22.37 28.17 -17.61
C PRO A 8 -21.28 27.60 -16.69
N ALA A 9 -20.26 28.41 -16.40
CA ALA A 9 -19.22 28.10 -15.43
C ALA A 9 -19.83 28.08 -14.02
N ILE A 10 -19.77 26.93 -13.36
CA ILE A 10 -20.24 26.76 -11.97
C ILE A 10 -19.19 27.39 -11.04
N ASP A 11 -19.54 28.53 -10.45
CA ASP A 11 -18.69 29.23 -9.48
C ASP A 11 -18.74 28.50 -8.12
N ARG A 12 -17.61 27.90 -7.75
CA ARG A 12 -17.43 27.13 -6.51
C ARG A 12 -17.61 28.00 -5.25
N ARG A 13 -17.56 29.33 -5.37
CA ARG A 13 -17.80 30.26 -4.25
C ARG A 13 -19.28 30.43 -3.89
N ALA A 14 -20.22 30.10 -4.78
CA ALA A 14 -21.65 30.20 -4.50
C ALA A 14 -22.15 29.08 -3.57
N LEU A 15 -21.43 27.94 -3.50
CA LEU A 15 -21.83 26.77 -2.72
C LEU A 15 -21.57 26.93 -1.20
N LEU A 16 -20.67 27.83 -0.80
CA LEU A 16 -20.23 27.99 0.60
C LEU A 16 -20.90 29.17 1.33
N ARG A 17 -21.95 29.79 0.74
CA ARG A 17 -22.75 30.84 1.39
C ARG A 17 -24.22 30.47 1.60
N GLY A 18 -24.64 29.26 1.22
CA GLY A 18 -25.98 28.74 1.49
C GLY A 18 -26.10 28.14 2.90
N GLY A 19 -25.74 28.91 3.92
CA GLY A 19 -25.89 28.52 5.32
C GLY A 19 -26.63 29.60 6.08
N ALA A 20 -27.96 29.64 5.96
CA ALA A 20 -28.88 30.23 6.93
C ALA A 20 -30.32 30.17 6.40
N GLY A 21 -31.21 29.57 7.19
CA GLY A 21 -32.64 29.88 7.15
C GLY A 21 -33.53 28.68 6.81
N LEU A 22 -34.08 28.06 7.85
CA LEU A 22 -35.44 27.48 7.80
C LEU A 22 -36.07 27.65 9.19
N ALA A 23 -36.88 28.71 9.32
CA ALA A 23 -37.92 28.82 10.33
C ALA A 23 -39.23 28.31 9.70
N GLY A 24 -39.91 27.38 10.35
CA GLY A 24 -41.20 26.87 9.90
C GLY A 24 -41.68 25.70 10.76
N ALA A 25 -42.72 25.94 11.56
CA ALA A 25 -43.28 25.03 12.54
C ALA A 25 -43.95 23.79 11.92
N GLY A 26 -43.67 22.62 12.49
CA GLY A 26 -44.36 21.36 12.23
C GLY A 26 -43.89 20.30 13.22
N LEU A 27 -44.76 19.89 14.15
CA LEU A 27 -44.49 18.82 15.12
C LEU A 27 -44.33 17.48 14.39
N ALA A 28 -43.09 17.05 14.20
CA ALA A 28 -42.74 15.67 13.88
C ALA A 28 -41.62 15.26 14.84
N THR A 29 -41.94 14.39 15.79
CA THR A 29 -40.98 13.79 16.72
C THR A 29 -40.05 12.86 15.95
N ILE A 30 -38.96 13.41 15.41
CA ILE A 30 -37.85 12.62 14.88
C ILE A 30 -37.07 12.11 16.09
N ALA A 31 -37.22 10.82 16.39
CA ALA A 31 -36.39 10.15 17.36
C ALA A 31 -34.93 10.26 16.90
N LEU A 32 -34.14 11.04 17.64
CA LEU A 32 -32.70 11.16 17.44
C LEU A 32 -32.06 9.81 17.78
N VAL A 33 -31.82 8.96 16.78
CA VAL A 33 -30.96 7.79 16.95
C VAL A 33 -29.54 8.33 17.13
N PRO A 34 -28.88 8.13 18.28
CA PRO A 34 -27.48 8.51 18.41
C PRO A 34 -26.67 7.61 17.48
N ILE A 35 -26.09 8.18 16.42
CA ILE A 35 -25.04 7.53 15.64
C ILE A 35 -23.89 7.32 16.63
N PRO A 36 -23.48 6.08 16.95
CA PRO A 36 -22.29 5.88 17.78
C PRO A 36 -21.11 6.51 17.03
N ALA A 37 -20.53 7.55 17.61
CA ALA A 37 -19.28 8.11 17.12
C ALA A 37 -18.24 6.99 17.11
N ALA A 38 -17.92 6.47 15.92
CA ALA A 38 -16.80 5.56 15.76
C ALA A 38 -15.57 6.28 16.31
N PRO A 39 -14.75 5.64 17.16
CA PRO A 39 -13.52 6.26 17.61
C PRO A 39 -12.68 6.50 16.35
N ALA A 40 -12.43 7.78 16.04
CA ALA A 40 -11.40 8.14 15.08
C ALA A 40 -10.12 7.50 15.60
N LEU A 41 -9.61 6.52 14.87
CA LEU A 41 -8.35 5.86 15.16
C LEU A 41 -7.27 6.95 15.05
N ALA A 42 -6.95 7.58 16.19
CA ALA A 42 -5.85 8.50 16.29
C ALA A 42 -4.59 7.69 16.00
N ALA A 43 -4.06 7.82 14.78
CA ALA A 43 -2.76 7.29 14.43
C ALA A 43 -1.73 7.97 15.35
N ALA A 44 -1.29 7.24 16.38
CA ALA A 44 -0.24 7.70 17.25
C ALA A 44 1.03 7.92 16.42
N PRO A 45 1.73 9.06 16.58
CA PRO A 45 3.00 9.26 15.92
C PRO A 45 4.00 8.24 16.48
N GLY A 46 4.51 7.35 15.62
CA GLY A 46 5.51 6.34 15.99
C GLY A 46 5.00 4.91 16.18
N ALA A 47 3.82 4.54 15.66
CA ALA A 47 3.38 3.15 15.66
C ALA A 47 4.35 2.26 14.86
N VAL A 48 5.22 1.54 15.56
CA VAL A 48 5.91 0.36 15.03
C VAL A 48 4.84 -0.70 14.79
N ALA A 49 4.81 -1.29 13.60
CA ALA A 49 3.97 -2.44 13.31
C ALA A 49 4.14 -3.51 14.40
N ALA A 50 3.07 -3.81 15.16
CA ALA A 50 3.12 -4.87 16.15
C ALA A 50 3.41 -6.21 15.46
N PRO A 51 4.11 -7.17 16.07
CA PRO A 51 4.46 -8.45 15.42
C PRO A 51 3.28 -9.18 14.77
N GLY A 52 2.08 -9.03 15.33
CA GLY A 52 0.83 -9.56 14.76
C GLY A 52 0.35 -8.86 13.48
N THR A 53 0.72 -7.61 13.23
CA THR A 53 0.30 -6.85 12.05
C THR A 53 1.06 -7.26 10.80
N VAL A 54 2.33 -7.67 10.91
CA VAL A 54 3.11 -8.14 9.75
C VAL A 54 2.62 -9.51 9.28
N ALA A 55 2.40 -10.45 10.19
CA ALA A 55 1.85 -11.76 9.84
C ALA A 55 0.42 -11.64 9.28
N ALA A 56 -0.39 -10.73 9.84
CA ALA A 56 -1.70 -10.42 9.29
C ALA A 56 -1.62 -9.77 7.90
N ALA A 57 -0.67 -8.84 7.68
CA ALA A 57 -0.46 -8.23 6.37
C ALA A 57 -0.02 -9.26 5.33
N ILE A 58 0.90 -10.16 5.67
CA ILE A 58 1.31 -11.25 4.78
C ILE A 58 0.11 -12.14 4.44
N ARG A 59 -0.67 -12.59 5.44
CA ARG A 59 -1.89 -13.38 5.18
C ARG A 59 -2.93 -12.63 4.35
N ALA A 60 -3.04 -11.31 4.51
CA ALA A 60 -3.94 -10.50 3.68
C ALA A 60 -3.50 -10.44 2.22
N LEU A 61 -2.19 -10.62 1.93
CA LEU A 61 -1.64 -10.63 0.58
C LEU A 61 -1.76 -12.00 -0.07
N ILE A 62 -1.29 -13.06 0.60
CA ILE A 62 -1.13 -14.40 0.00
C ILE A 62 -2.15 -15.45 0.49
N GLY A 63 -3.05 -15.08 1.40
CA GLY A 63 -4.00 -16.00 2.04
C GLY A 63 -3.31 -16.97 3.00
N ASP A 64 -3.73 -18.24 2.94
CA ASP A 64 -3.18 -19.36 3.74
C ASP A 64 -2.04 -20.10 3.03
N ALA A 65 -1.50 -19.54 1.94
CA ALA A 65 -0.37 -20.14 1.24
C ALA A 65 0.90 -20.09 2.10
N GLU A 66 1.58 -21.22 2.24
CA GLU A 66 2.86 -21.30 2.95
C GLU A 66 4.01 -20.90 2.01
N PRO A 67 4.76 -19.82 2.29
CA PRO A 67 5.85 -19.38 1.40
C PRO A 67 7.05 -20.32 1.46
N VAL A 68 7.62 -20.64 0.30
CA VAL A 68 8.85 -21.42 0.18
C VAL A 68 10.03 -20.48 -0.04
N ASP A 69 11.11 -20.64 0.73
CA ASP A 69 12.30 -19.81 0.57
C ASP A 69 13.08 -20.13 -0.72
N GLY A 70 13.58 -19.08 -1.38
CA GLY A 70 14.46 -19.19 -2.55
C GLY A 70 13.81 -18.79 -3.88
N GLY A 71 14.61 -18.83 -4.95
CA GLY A 71 14.16 -18.46 -6.31
C GLY A 71 13.84 -16.98 -6.49
N ILE A 72 14.28 -16.12 -5.57
CA ILE A 72 14.20 -14.66 -5.61
C ILE A 72 15.59 -14.10 -5.26
N VAL A 73 16.11 -13.23 -6.11
CA VAL A 73 17.35 -12.48 -5.89
C VAL A 73 16.98 -11.05 -5.50
N LEU A 74 17.51 -10.61 -4.36
CA LEU A 74 17.32 -9.26 -3.85
C LEU A 74 18.62 -8.48 -3.94
N HIS A 75 18.58 -7.33 -4.61
CA HIS A 75 19.66 -6.35 -4.55
C HIS A 75 19.19 -5.15 -3.75
N ALA A 76 19.70 -5.03 -2.54
CA ALA A 76 19.46 -3.95 -1.60
C ALA A 76 20.78 -3.55 -0.94
N PRO A 77 20.93 -2.29 -0.50
CA PRO A 77 22.08 -1.91 0.32
C PRO A 77 22.00 -2.57 1.70
N GLU A 78 23.14 -2.93 2.27
CA GLU A 78 23.20 -3.42 3.66
C GLU A 78 22.86 -2.30 4.66
N ALA A 79 23.28 -1.07 4.35
CA ALA A 79 23.00 0.12 5.13
C ALA A 79 22.48 1.27 4.24
N ALA A 80 21.43 1.95 4.69
CA ALA A 80 20.85 3.12 4.08
C ALA A 80 21.13 4.36 4.94
N GLU A 81 21.92 5.29 4.39
CA GLU A 81 22.16 6.60 5.00
C GLU A 81 20.88 7.42 5.11
N ASN A 82 20.00 7.29 4.11
CA ASN A 82 18.72 7.99 4.06
C ASN A 82 17.57 7.00 3.81
N GLY A 83 16.78 6.74 4.85
CA GLY A 83 15.61 5.88 4.80
C GLY A 83 14.46 6.43 3.95
N ALA A 84 14.50 7.70 3.49
CA ALA A 84 13.46 8.25 2.62
C ALA A 84 13.57 7.71 1.18
N VAL A 85 14.75 7.23 0.79
CA VAL A 85 15.02 6.72 -0.56
C VAL A 85 15.95 5.52 -0.48
N VAL A 86 15.37 4.33 -0.26
CA VAL A 86 16.10 3.07 -0.25
C VAL A 86 15.84 2.32 -1.56
N PRO A 87 16.85 2.09 -2.42
CA PRO A 87 16.68 1.31 -3.63
C PRO A 87 16.55 -0.19 -3.32
N LEU A 88 15.64 -0.85 -4.01
CA LEU A 88 15.48 -2.30 -3.99
C LEU A 88 15.24 -2.79 -5.42
N THR A 89 16.01 -3.78 -5.84
CA THR A 89 15.71 -4.56 -7.04
C THR A 89 15.38 -5.99 -6.64
N VAL A 90 14.25 -6.48 -7.15
CA VAL A 90 13.77 -7.84 -6.98
C VAL A 90 13.81 -8.52 -8.34
N ALA A 91 14.47 -9.66 -8.44
CA ALA A 91 14.43 -10.53 -9.60
C ALA A 91 13.95 -11.92 -9.18
N VAL A 92 12.89 -12.43 -9.80
CA VAL A 92 12.34 -13.76 -9.52
C VAL A 92 12.72 -14.68 -10.66
N ASP A 93 13.23 -15.87 -10.33
CA ASP A 93 13.55 -16.88 -11.33
C ASP A 93 12.25 -17.54 -11.85
N SER A 94 11.80 -17.10 -13.01
CA SER A 94 10.61 -17.62 -13.68
C SER A 94 10.76 -17.50 -15.20
N PRO A 95 10.30 -18.50 -15.98
CA PRO A 95 10.36 -18.46 -17.43
C PRO A 95 9.37 -17.45 -18.05
N MET A 96 8.43 -16.89 -17.27
CA MET A 96 7.45 -15.89 -17.70
C MET A 96 6.61 -16.32 -18.93
N THR A 97 6.23 -17.59 -18.94
CA THR A 97 5.36 -18.19 -19.96
C THR A 97 3.89 -18.14 -19.51
N VAL A 98 2.96 -18.43 -20.44
CA VAL A 98 1.52 -18.51 -20.11
C VAL A 98 1.25 -19.54 -19.01
N ALA A 99 1.99 -20.66 -19.01
CA ALA A 99 1.84 -21.73 -18.02
C ALA A 99 2.53 -21.42 -16.67
N ASP A 100 3.74 -20.83 -16.71
CA ASP A 100 4.54 -20.51 -15.54
C ASP A 100 5.06 -19.07 -15.63
N HIS A 101 4.42 -18.17 -14.88
CA HIS A 101 4.81 -16.79 -14.73
C HIS A 101 4.56 -16.30 -13.30
N VAL A 102 5.26 -15.24 -12.92
CA VAL A 102 4.95 -14.50 -11.70
C VAL A 102 3.69 -13.69 -11.91
N ARG A 103 2.70 -13.85 -11.03
CA ARG A 103 1.45 -13.08 -11.01
C ARG A 103 1.58 -11.81 -10.18
N ALA A 104 2.24 -11.92 -9.03
CA ALA A 104 2.42 -10.80 -8.14
C ALA A 104 3.76 -10.87 -7.39
N ILE A 105 4.35 -9.71 -7.15
CA ILE A 105 5.48 -9.50 -6.25
C ILE A 105 5.03 -8.53 -5.17
N HIS A 106 4.99 -8.99 -3.93
CA HIS A 106 4.65 -8.20 -2.76
C HIS A 106 5.91 -7.87 -1.97
N ILE A 107 6.00 -6.65 -1.48
CA ILE A 107 7.14 -6.14 -0.72
C ILE A 107 6.60 -5.64 0.61
N VAL A 108 7.12 -6.20 1.69
CA VAL A 108 6.67 -5.94 3.05
C VAL A 108 7.84 -5.47 3.90
N ALA A 109 7.68 -4.37 4.63
CA ALA A 109 8.67 -3.81 5.54
C ALA A 109 8.20 -4.00 6.99
N THR A 110 8.95 -4.77 7.78
CA THR A 110 8.44 -5.31 9.06
C THR A 110 8.26 -4.28 10.18
N ALA A 111 8.92 -3.13 10.09
CA ALA A 111 8.89 -2.07 11.12
C ALA A 111 8.29 -0.76 10.60
N ASN A 112 7.75 -0.73 9.38
CA ASN A 112 7.03 0.43 8.88
C ASN A 112 5.62 0.49 9.50
N PRO A 113 5.07 1.70 9.76
CA PRO A 113 3.70 1.85 10.25
C PRO A 113 2.66 1.17 9.35
N THR A 114 2.91 1.21 8.05
CA THR A 114 2.21 0.44 7.01
C THR A 114 3.18 -0.63 6.47
N PRO A 115 3.00 -1.91 6.82
CA PRO A 115 3.92 -2.97 6.41
C PRO A 115 3.93 -3.23 4.90
N ASP A 116 2.77 -3.13 4.24
CA ASP A 116 2.67 -3.28 2.78
C ASP A 116 3.30 -2.07 2.09
N VAL A 117 4.42 -2.29 1.40
CA VAL A 117 5.18 -1.25 0.70
C VAL A 117 4.69 -1.13 -0.74
N ALA A 118 4.59 -2.26 -1.44
CA ALA A 118 4.20 -2.31 -2.84
C ALA A 118 3.78 -3.72 -3.25
N THR A 119 2.80 -3.78 -4.15
CA THR A 119 2.43 -4.99 -4.88
C THR A 119 2.52 -4.73 -6.39
N TYR A 120 3.41 -5.44 -7.06
CA TYR A 120 3.54 -5.41 -8.53
C TYR A 120 2.84 -6.62 -9.12
N ARG A 121 1.87 -6.38 -10.00
CA ARG A 121 1.22 -7.47 -10.77
C ARG A 121 1.92 -7.61 -12.11
N LEU A 122 2.32 -8.84 -12.41
CA LEU A 122 3.04 -9.22 -13.61
C LEU A 122 2.23 -10.27 -14.39
N GLY A 123 2.57 -10.44 -15.65
CA GLY A 123 2.03 -11.48 -16.51
C GLY A 123 3.04 -11.92 -17.56
N PRO A 124 2.70 -12.93 -18.38
CA PRO A 124 3.62 -13.50 -19.37
C PRO A 124 4.19 -12.45 -20.34
N ALA A 125 3.39 -11.42 -20.65
CA ALA A 125 3.79 -10.34 -21.56
C ALA A 125 4.95 -9.47 -21.05
N ASN A 126 5.29 -9.51 -19.76
CA ASN A 126 6.42 -8.75 -19.21
C ASN A 126 7.78 -9.32 -19.64
N GLY A 127 7.86 -10.59 -20.08
CA GLY A 127 9.07 -11.24 -20.55
C GLY A 127 10.13 -11.55 -19.49
N ARG A 128 10.20 -10.78 -18.39
CA ARG A 128 11.06 -11.03 -17.21
C ARG A 128 10.34 -10.60 -15.93
N ALA A 129 10.53 -11.36 -14.85
CA ALA A 129 10.02 -11.01 -13.52
C ALA A 129 11.05 -10.20 -12.72
N GLN A 130 11.26 -8.95 -13.12
CA GLN A 130 12.17 -8.04 -12.42
C GLN A 130 11.50 -6.70 -12.16
N VAL A 131 11.60 -6.21 -10.91
CA VAL A 131 11.11 -4.90 -10.50
C VAL A 131 12.18 -4.14 -9.74
N THR A 132 12.32 -2.86 -10.05
CA THR A 132 13.21 -1.94 -9.32
C THR A 132 12.39 -0.80 -8.79
N LEU A 133 12.57 -0.49 -7.52
CA LEU A 133 11.84 0.55 -6.82
C LEU A 133 12.73 1.31 -5.84
N ARG A 134 12.20 2.43 -5.38
CA ARG A 134 12.71 3.18 -4.23
C ARG A 134 11.61 3.21 -3.19
N MET A 135 11.91 2.82 -1.96
CA MET A 135 10.95 2.77 -0.87
C MET A 135 11.42 3.58 0.34
N ARG A 136 10.45 3.91 1.21
CA ARG A 136 10.71 4.56 2.49
C ARG A 136 10.80 3.51 3.60
N LEU A 137 11.84 3.59 4.42
CA LEU A 137 12.05 2.74 5.59
C LEU A 137 12.13 3.60 6.85
N ALA A 138 11.35 3.23 7.87
CA ALA A 138 11.28 3.96 9.14
C ALA A 138 12.52 3.77 10.02
N ALA A 139 13.02 2.53 10.10
CA ALA A 139 14.16 2.13 10.93
C ALA A 139 14.85 0.90 10.34
N LYS A 140 15.93 0.45 10.99
CA LYS A 140 16.54 -0.86 10.75
C LYS A 140 15.46 -1.95 10.82
N GLN A 141 15.32 -2.73 9.76
CA GLN A 141 14.26 -3.71 9.66
C GLN A 141 14.55 -4.78 8.61
N THR A 142 13.70 -5.80 8.60
CA THR A 142 13.68 -6.80 7.55
C THR A 142 12.69 -6.37 6.48
N VAL A 143 13.11 -6.49 5.22
CA VAL A 143 12.23 -6.39 4.06
C VAL A 143 11.98 -7.80 3.55
N VAL A 144 10.72 -8.20 3.55
CA VAL A 144 10.26 -9.50 3.08
C VAL A 144 9.64 -9.32 1.71
N VAL A 145 10.05 -10.16 0.76
CA VAL A 145 9.51 -10.18 -0.59
C VAL A 145 8.83 -11.52 -0.82
N LEU A 146 7.60 -11.47 -1.31
CA LEU A 146 6.77 -12.63 -1.63
C LEU A 146 6.45 -12.59 -3.12
N ALA A 147 6.70 -13.68 -3.84
CA ALA A 147 6.35 -13.80 -5.25
C ALA A 147 5.32 -14.90 -5.44
N GLU A 148 4.13 -14.55 -5.92
CA GLU A 148 3.08 -15.49 -6.29
C GLU A 148 3.27 -15.95 -7.72
N LEU A 149 3.40 -17.25 -7.94
CA LEU A 149 3.49 -17.86 -9.27
C LEU A 149 2.10 -18.28 -9.76
N SER A 150 1.96 -18.42 -11.07
CA SER A 150 0.73 -18.90 -11.71
C SER A 150 0.35 -20.32 -11.32
N THR A 151 1.31 -21.09 -10.83
CA THR A 151 1.14 -22.46 -10.31
C THR A 151 0.50 -22.51 -8.92
N GLY A 152 0.35 -21.36 -8.24
CA GLY A 152 -0.14 -21.25 -6.87
C GLY A 152 0.96 -21.33 -5.80
N THR A 153 2.20 -21.57 -6.19
CA THR A 153 3.35 -21.50 -5.26
C THR A 153 3.67 -20.05 -4.91
N VAL A 154 3.95 -19.80 -3.64
CA VAL A 154 4.49 -18.53 -3.16
C VAL A 154 5.96 -18.71 -2.81
N ARG A 155 6.83 -17.92 -3.42
CA ARG A 155 8.25 -17.87 -3.07
C ARG A 155 8.53 -16.72 -2.11
N ARG A 156 9.52 -16.87 -1.24
CA ARG A 156 9.94 -15.86 -0.28
C ARG A 156 11.44 -15.60 -0.35
N ALA A 157 11.79 -14.33 -0.18
CA ALA A 157 13.14 -13.90 0.20
C ALA A 157 13.04 -12.77 1.21
N ALA A 158 14.09 -12.60 2.01
CA ALA A 158 14.16 -11.53 2.99
C ALA A 158 15.56 -10.93 3.03
N VAL A 159 15.65 -9.63 3.29
CA VAL A 159 16.92 -8.92 3.48
C VAL A 159 16.79 -7.97 4.66
N VAL A 160 17.83 -7.88 5.49
CA VAL A 160 17.91 -6.91 6.58
C VAL A 160 18.62 -5.67 6.07
N ILE A 161 18.02 -4.50 6.30
CA ILE A 161 18.59 -3.21 5.92
C ILE A 161 18.75 -2.38 7.18
N ASP A 162 19.98 -1.95 7.47
CA ASP A 162 20.26 -0.98 8.53
C ASP A 162 19.95 0.43 8.04
N VAL A 163 19.21 1.22 8.80
CA VAL A 163 18.81 2.58 8.40
C VAL A 163 19.36 3.57 9.42
N LYS A 164 20.21 4.50 8.97
CA LYS A 164 20.83 5.50 9.85
C LYS A 164 19.88 6.66 10.16
N VAL A 165 19.17 7.15 9.14
CA VAL A 165 18.15 8.20 9.28
C VAL A 165 16.83 7.70 8.71
N GLY A 166 15.78 7.62 9.54
CA GLY A 166 14.47 7.11 9.14
C GLY A 166 13.75 8.02 8.14
N GLY A 167 13.01 7.43 7.19
CA GLY A 167 12.36 8.15 6.08
C GLY A 167 10.84 8.19 6.08
N CYS A 168 10.18 7.66 7.11
CA CYS A 168 8.72 7.60 7.20
C CYS A 168 8.09 8.65 8.13
N LEU A 169 8.90 9.35 8.93
CA LEU A 169 8.43 10.24 10.02
C LEU A 169 8.89 11.70 9.88
N SER A 170 9.52 12.07 8.76
CA SER A 170 9.94 13.44 8.47
C SER A 170 8.84 14.24 7.79
#